data_AF-X1EWU0-F1
#
_entry.id   AF-X1EWU0-F1
#
_cell.length_a   1.000
_cell.length_b   1.000
_cell.length_c   1.000
_cell.angle_alpha   90.00
_cell.angle_beta   90.00
_cell.angle_gamma   90.00
#
_symmetry.space_group_name_H-M   'P 1'
#
loop_
_entity.id
_entity.type
_entity.pdbx_description
1 polymer ?
#
loop_
_entity_poly.entity_id
_entity_poly.type
_entity_poly.pdbx_seq_one_letter_code
_entity_poly.pdbx_strand_id
1 'polypeptide(L)'
;YITFSVIDKRIKQKDAAKILSLSTRQVRRIQKKVKEKGDTAVVHSNRGRSSSRKFPNKFKNEVIDIVKKKYYDYGPKFTSEKLLENESKKVSKETLRKWIIEEGIWIPRKLRKETD
;
A
#
# COMPACT_ATOMS: atom_id res chain seq x y z
N TYR A 1 17.33 19.80 2.05
CA TYR A 1 16.57 19.33 3.23
C TYR A 1 16.79 20.27 4.41
N ILE A 2 15.73 20.95 4.87
CA ILE A 2 15.79 21.85 6.04
C ILE A 2 16.27 21.11 7.31
N THR A 3 16.01 19.81 7.40
CA THR A 3 16.48 18.96 8.51
C THR A 3 17.99 18.84 8.59
N PHE A 4 18.72 18.79 7.46
CA PHE A 4 20.19 18.81 7.45
C PHE A 4 20.72 20.18 7.84
N SER A 5 20.10 21.28 7.38
CA SER A 5 20.46 22.64 7.81
C SER A 5 20.34 22.86 9.33
N VAL A 6 19.44 22.16 10.01
CA VAL A 6 19.34 22.16 11.49
C VAL A 6 20.44 21.31 12.15
N ILE A 7 20.88 20.23 11.50
CA ILE A 7 21.99 19.38 11.96
C ILE A 7 23.32 20.13 11.82
N ASP A 8 23.51 20.79 10.68
CA ASP A 8 24.69 21.59 10.33
C ASP A 8 24.74 22.95 11.07
N LYS A 9 23.82 23.17 12.02
CA LYS A 9 23.66 24.40 12.83
C LYS A 9 23.47 25.68 12.01
N ARG A 10 23.08 25.58 10.73
CA ARG A 10 22.80 26.73 9.85
C ARG A 10 21.45 27.40 10.17
N ILE A 11 20.51 26.66 10.76
CA ILE A 11 19.16 27.14 11.12
C ILE A 11 18.80 26.67 12.53
N LYS A 12 18.15 27.52 13.33
CA LYS A 12 17.65 27.13 14.66
C LYS A 12 16.44 26.20 14.53
N GLN A 13 16.27 25.29 15.49
CA GLN A 13 15.14 24.35 15.53
C GLN A 13 13.76 25.06 15.49
N LYS A 14 13.64 26.25 16.10
CA LYS A 14 12.42 27.06 16.09
C LYS A 14 12.07 27.59 14.70
N ASP A 15 13.07 27.97 13.92
CA ASP A 15 12.88 28.50 12.58
C ASP A 15 12.53 27.37 11.61
N ALA A 16 13.21 26.23 11.72
CA ALA A 16 12.86 25.03 10.96
C ALA A 16 11.44 24.51 11.28
N ALA A 17 10.98 24.64 12.52
CA ALA A 17 9.61 24.31 12.91
C ALA A 17 8.58 25.17 12.16
N LYS A 18 8.84 26.47 12.03
CA LYS A 18 8.00 27.39 11.26
C LYS A 18 8.00 27.04 9.77
N ILE A 19 9.18 26.84 9.18
CA ILE A 19 9.33 26.55 7.74
C ILE A 19 8.67 25.21 7.37
N LEU A 20 8.78 24.20 8.23
CA LEU A 20 8.22 22.86 7.98
C LEU A 20 6.76 22.72 8.44
N SER A 21 6.17 23.76 9.05
CA SER A 21 4.85 23.69 9.71
C SER A 21 4.75 22.51 10.69
N LEU A 22 5.82 22.27 11.45
CA LEU A 22 5.92 21.19 12.44
C LEU A 22 6.14 21.75 13.85
N SER A 23 5.81 20.96 14.86
CA SER A 23 6.22 21.30 16.23
C SER A 23 7.73 21.21 16.42
N THR A 24 8.30 22.03 17.29
CA THR A 24 9.72 21.96 17.68
C THR A 24 10.10 20.57 18.22
N ARG A 25 9.18 19.88 18.91
CA ARG A 25 9.35 18.50 19.37
C ARG A 25 9.50 17.52 18.20
N GLN A 26 8.68 17.66 17.14
CA GLN A 26 8.82 16.83 15.94
C GLN A 26 10.14 17.10 15.22
N VAL A 27 10.56 18.36 15.10
CA VAL A 27 11.86 18.72 14.51
C VAL A 27 13.01 18.07 15.27
N ARG A 28 13.01 18.13 16.62
CA ARG A 28 14.01 17.44 17.46
C ARG A 28 14.02 15.93 17.25
N ARG A 29 12.84 15.30 17.17
CA ARG A 29 12.72 13.86 16.95
C ARG A 29 13.27 13.45 15.58
N ILE A 30 12.98 14.22 14.54
CA ILE A 30 13.53 13.98 13.19
C ILE A 30 15.05 14.17 13.21
N GLN A 31 15.54 15.25 13.82
CA GLN A 31 16.98 15.50 13.96
C GLN A 31 17.72 14.33 14.62
N LYS A 32 17.18 13.80 15.74
CA LYS A 32 17.76 12.63 16.42
C LYS A 32 17.79 11.41 15.51
N LYS A 33 16.68 11.08 14.85
CA LYS A 33 16.62 9.93 13.95
C LYS A 33 17.57 10.05 12.76
N VAL A 34 17.70 11.24 12.18
CA VAL A 34 18.60 11.51 11.04
C VAL A 34 20.07 11.36 11.47
N LYS A 35 20.43 11.77 12.69
CA LYS A 35 21.78 11.50 13.21
C LYS A 35 22.08 10.00 13.37
N GLU A 36 21.08 9.19 13.70
CA GLU A 36 21.26 7.74 13.92
C GLU A 36 21.22 6.93 12.61
N LYS A 37 20.39 7.31 11.64
CA LYS A 37 20.06 6.49 10.45
C LYS A 37 20.30 7.19 9.11
N GLY A 38 20.88 8.39 9.13
CA GLY A 38 21.06 9.22 7.95
C GLY A 38 19.75 9.58 7.25
N ASP A 39 19.79 9.75 5.94
CA ASP A 39 18.69 10.21 5.07
C ASP A 39 17.43 9.33 5.18
N THR A 40 17.61 8.03 5.45
CA THR A 40 16.50 7.08 5.58
C THR A 40 15.57 7.39 6.76
N ALA A 41 16.03 8.19 7.73
CA ALA A 41 15.28 8.58 8.91
C ALA A 41 14.09 9.51 8.63
N VAL A 42 14.15 10.27 7.52
CA VAL A 42 13.07 11.18 7.10
C VAL A 42 11.93 10.39 6.45
N VAL A 43 12.24 9.20 5.92
CA VAL A 43 11.25 8.32 5.32
C VAL A 43 10.29 7.81 6.41
N HIS A 44 8.99 7.84 6.11
CA HIS A 44 8.01 7.26 7.02
C HIS A 44 8.33 5.78 7.26
N SER A 45 8.47 5.41 8.54
CA SER A 45 8.82 4.04 8.96
C SER A 45 7.85 2.93 8.51
N ASN A 46 6.63 3.27 8.05
CA ASN A 46 5.71 2.30 7.46
C ASN A 46 5.89 2.12 5.95
N ARG A 47 6.68 2.97 5.29
CA ARG A 47 6.99 2.83 3.87
C ARG A 47 7.73 1.51 3.65
N GLY A 48 7.23 0.69 2.73
CA GLY A 48 7.78 -0.65 2.44
C GLY A 48 7.33 -1.75 3.40
N ARG A 49 6.67 -1.42 4.51
CA ARG A 49 6.16 -2.44 5.45
C ARG A 49 4.83 -3.01 4.95
N SER A 50 4.73 -4.34 4.88
CA SER A 50 3.47 -5.01 4.59
C SER A 50 2.46 -4.79 5.71
N SER A 51 1.18 -4.56 5.37
CA SER A 51 0.09 -4.49 6.34
C SER A 51 -0.06 -5.81 7.09
N SER A 52 -0.26 -5.76 8.41
CA SER A 52 -0.60 -6.93 9.23
C SER A 52 -1.96 -7.54 8.86
N ARG A 53 -2.82 -6.79 8.16
CA ARG A 53 -4.13 -7.26 7.65
C ARG A 53 -4.03 -7.90 6.27
N LYS A 54 -2.83 -8.01 5.69
CA LYS A 54 -2.64 -8.62 4.37
C LYS A 54 -2.93 -10.12 4.48
N PHE A 55 -3.70 -10.65 3.55
CA PHE A 55 -3.86 -12.11 3.43
C PHE A 55 -2.50 -12.77 3.17
N PRO A 56 -2.26 -13.97 3.73
CA PRO A 56 -1.10 -14.77 3.36
C PRO A 56 -1.05 -15.00 1.85
N ASN A 57 0.14 -14.96 1.26
CA ASN A 57 0.30 -15.20 -0.18
C ASN A 57 -0.25 -16.58 -0.60
N LYS A 58 -0.14 -17.59 0.27
CA LYS A 58 -0.72 -18.92 0.06
C LYS A 58 -2.24 -18.84 -0.19
N PHE A 59 -2.97 -18.13 0.67
CA PHE A 59 -4.42 -17.95 0.52
C PHE A 59 -4.77 -17.16 -0.76
N LYS A 60 -3.99 -16.11 -1.08
CA LYS A 60 -4.15 -15.37 -2.34
C LYS A 60 -4.03 -16.32 -3.55
N ASN A 61 -2.99 -17.16 -3.57
CA ASN A 61 -2.72 -18.09 -4.67
C ASN A 61 -3.84 -19.14 -4.81
N GLU A 62 -4.28 -19.73 -3.70
CA GLU A 62 -5.39 -20.70 -3.69
C GLU A 62 -6.67 -20.09 -4.29
N VAL A 63 -7.01 -18.85 -3.91
CA VAL A 63 -8.18 -18.15 -4.45
C VAL A 63 -8.03 -17.89 -5.95
N ILE A 64 -6.85 -17.47 -6.39
CA ILE A 64 -6.57 -17.22 -7.82
C ILE A 64 -6.69 -18.51 -8.63
N ASP A 65 -6.19 -19.64 -8.14
CA ASP A 65 -6.28 -20.91 -8.84
C ASP A 65 -7.73 -21.36 -9.02
N ILE A 66 -8.57 -21.16 -8.01
CA ILE A 66 -10.01 -21.45 -8.10
C ILE A 66 -10.67 -20.54 -9.14
N VAL A 67 -10.35 -19.25 -9.12
CA VAL A 67 -10.89 -18.28 -10.09
C VAL A 67 -10.50 -18.68 -11.51
N LYS A 68 -9.23 -18.99 -11.76
CA LYS A 68 -8.74 -19.42 -13.08
C LYS A 68 -9.43 -20.71 -13.56
N LYS A 69 -9.71 -21.65 -12.67
CA LYS A 69 -10.29 -22.96 -13.01
C LYS A 69 -11.81 -22.93 -13.19
N LYS A 70 -12.53 -22.17 -12.36
CA LYS A 70 -14.01 -22.27 -12.24
C LYS A 70 -14.77 -21.00 -12.62
N TYR A 71 -14.14 -19.84 -12.57
CA TYR A 71 -14.83 -18.54 -12.64
C TYR A 71 -14.09 -17.54 -13.54
N TYR A 72 -13.45 -18.02 -14.61
CA TYR A 72 -12.58 -17.22 -15.47
C TYR A 72 -13.34 -16.12 -16.24
N ASP A 73 -14.61 -16.36 -16.51
CA ASP A 73 -15.54 -15.48 -17.21
C ASP A 73 -16.35 -14.56 -16.27
N TYR A 74 -16.30 -14.81 -14.96
CA TYR A 74 -17.12 -14.11 -13.98
C TYR A 74 -16.48 -12.79 -13.54
N GLY A 75 -17.32 -11.77 -13.40
CA GLY A 75 -16.87 -10.48 -12.87
C GLY A 75 -16.54 -10.54 -11.36
N PRO A 76 -15.65 -9.67 -10.85
CA PRO A 76 -15.15 -9.73 -9.46
C PRO A 76 -16.21 -9.74 -8.36
N LYS A 77 -17.40 -9.18 -8.62
CA LYS A 77 -18.52 -9.21 -7.67
C LYS A 77 -19.07 -10.63 -7.55
N PHE A 78 -19.45 -11.21 -8.68
CA PHE A 78 -20.09 -12.54 -8.71
C PHE A 78 -19.12 -13.63 -8.27
N THR A 79 -17.84 -13.53 -8.66
CA THR A 79 -16.80 -14.44 -8.17
C THR A 79 -16.63 -14.37 -6.65
N SER A 80 -16.73 -13.17 -6.06
CA SER A 80 -16.65 -12.99 -4.61
C SER A 80 -17.82 -13.66 -3.89
N GLU A 81 -19.02 -13.62 -4.46
CA GLU A 81 -20.21 -14.29 -3.94
C GLU A 81 -20.04 -15.82 -4.05
N LYS A 82 -19.62 -16.32 -5.21
CA LYS A 82 -19.40 -17.77 -5.43
C LYS A 82 -18.26 -18.37 -4.63
N LEU A 83 -17.21 -17.60 -4.35
CA LEU A 83 -16.14 -18.02 -3.44
C LEU A 83 -16.64 -18.20 -2.01
N LEU A 84 -17.59 -17.36 -1.57
CA LEU A 84 -18.18 -17.49 -0.24
C LEU A 84 -19.16 -18.67 -0.18
N GLU A 85 -20.01 -18.81 -1.19
CA GLU A 85 -21.05 -19.85 -1.26
C GLU A 85 -20.47 -21.26 -1.43
N ASN A 86 -19.60 -21.47 -2.42
CA ASN A 86 -19.19 -22.82 -2.84
C ASN A 86 -17.88 -23.28 -2.20
N GLU A 87 -17.04 -22.33 -1.78
CA GLU A 87 -15.67 -22.61 -1.33
C GLU A 87 -15.42 -22.12 0.11
N SER A 88 -16.41 -21.48 0.76
CA SER A 88 -16.32 -20.85 2.08
C SER A 88 -15.15 -19.87 2.25
N LYS A 89 -14.64 -19.31 1.15
CA LYS A 89 -13.52 -18.36 1.13
C LYS A 89 -14.04 -16.93 1.13
N LYS A 90 -14.03 -16.29 2.31
CA LYS A 90 -14.47 -14.90 2.45
C LYS A 90 -13.39 -13.92 1.99
N VAL A 91 -13.56 -13.36 0.80
CA VAL A 91 -12.73 -12.28 0.25
C VAL A 91 -13.65 -11.12 -0.12
N SER A 92 -13.24 -9.88 0.15
CA SER A 92 -14.03 -8.73 -0.32
C SER A 92 -13.86 -8.55 -1.83
N LYS A 93 -14.93 -8.12 -2.50
CA LYS A 93 -14.93 -7.77 -3.93
C LYS A 93 -13.71 -6.94 -4.35
N GLU A 94 -13.36 -5.90 -3.58
CA GLU A 94 -12.24 -5.02 -3.93
C GLU A 94 -10.87 -5.69 -3.79
N THR A 95 -10.72 -6.61 -2.83
CA THR A 95 -9.48 -7.40 -2.69
C THR A 95 -9.36 -8.37 -3.85
N LEU A 96 -10.45 -9.08 -4.17
CA LEU A 96 -10.48 -10.04 -5.27
C LEU A 96 -10.24 -9.36 -6.61
N ARG A 97 -10.88 -8.21 -6.85
CA ARG A 97 -10.67 -7.39 -8.04
C ARG A 97 -9.19 -7.04 -8.22
N LYS A 98 -8.51 -6.58 -7.17
CA LYS A 98 -7.08 -6.24 -7.25
C LYS A 98 -6.23 -7.45 -7.63
N TRP A 99 -6.48 -8.61 -7.01
CA TRP A 99 -5.74 -9.83 -7.32
C TRP A 99 -5.94 -10.31 -8.75
N ILE A 100 -7.18 -10.35 -9.23
CA ILE A 100 -7.50 -10.83 -10.58
C ILE A 100 -6.97 -9.86 -11.66
N ILE A 101 -6.91 -8.55 -11.38
CA ILE A 101 -6.26 -7.56 -12.26
C ILE A 101 -4.74 -7.76 -12.28
N GLU A 102 -4.12 -7.94 -11.11
CA GLU A 102 -2.68 -8.14 -10.97
C GLU A 102 -2.22 -9.42 -11.70
N GLU A 103 -3.06 -10.46 -11.71
CA GLU A 103 -2.84 -11.71 -12.45
C GLU A 103 -3.20 -11.63 -13.94
N GLY A 104 -3.70 -10.49 -14.43
CA GLY A 104 -4.10 -10.32 -15.84
C GLY A 104 -5.36 -11.08 -16.26
N ILE A 105 -6.08 -11.72 -15.33
CA ILE A 105 -7.30 -12.49 -15.60
C ILE A 105 -8.46 -11.55 -15.97
N TRP A 106 -8.48 -10.33 -15.42
CA TRP A 106 -9.57 -9.38 -15.67
C TRP A 106 -9.06 -7.99 -16.03
N ILE A 107 -9.51 -7.49 -17.19
CA ILE A 107 -9.20 -6.13 -17.64
C ILE A 107 -10.21 -5.15 -17.03
N PRO A 108 -9.75 -4.13 -16.28
CA PRO A 108 -10.60 -3.06 -15.75
C PRO A 108 -11.42 -2.42 -16.87
N ARG A 109 -12.67 -2.08 -16.60
CA ARG A 109 -13.58 -1.46 -17.60
C ARG A 109 -12.97 -0.25 -18.31
N LYS A 110 -12.23 0.61 -17.61
CA LYS A 110 -11.55 1.79 -18.18
C LYS A 110 -10.45 1.47 -19.20
N LEU A 111 -9.93 0.24 -19.18
CA LEU A 111 -8.85 -0.24 -20.06
C LEU A 111 -9.37 -1.22 -21.12
N ARG A 112 -10.67 -1.54 -21.13
CA ARG A 112 -11.26 -2.28 -22.23
C ARG A 112 -11.32 -1.30 -23.40
N LYS A 113 -10.66 -1.63 -24.50
CA LYS A 113 -10.82 -0.90 -25.75
C LYS A 113 -12.31 -0.88 -26.09
N GLU A 114 -12.87 0.29 -26.37
CA GLU A 114 -14.13 0.37 -27.09
C GLU A 114 -13.90 -0.36 -28.41
N THR A 115 -14.68 -1.40 -28.66
CA THR A 115 -14.71 -2.05 -29.97
C THR A 115 -15.38 -1.09 -30.94
N ASP A 116 -14.64 -0.72 -31.99
CA ASP A 116 -15.14 -0.01 -33.18
C ASP A 116 -16.28 -0.76 -33.88
#